data_AF-A0A952HPL3-F1
#
_entry.id   AF-A0A952HPL3-F1
#
_cell.length_a   1.000
_cell.length_b   1.000
_cell.length_c   1.000
_cell.angle_alpha   90.00
_cell.angle_beta   90.00
_cell.angle_gamma   90.00
#
_symmetry.space_group_name_H-M   'P 1'
#
loop_
_entity.id
_entity.type
_entity.pdbx_description
1 polymer ?
#
loop_
_entity_poly.entity_id
_entity_poly.type
_entity_poly.pdbx_seq_one_letter_code
_entity_poly.pdbx_strand_id
1 'polypeptide(L)'
;GDFSVLQIKMVEDPVLGHLLKISYGNETLDVSVISLVPKRINNDPYEPIVNNYLSTLLETDQRRLFEIYKEIAQVSESTYSAMSRDYYVLLENAIDEVVTILNLDRINAYLERYPNLITYPEDISETFIHDPDLSITEDKTYLKKDYRELVGLLILLRCCVPVFIYYYTNIKPTTKQAPSTRQFIFATFSLFTKSSLFESNVYLKLVTYVKAIQETFSAGSDSKFDQYVINEGLSRDDVITSIVAEILLSKLLFIDVTDPKNKIISFIYQTINVKTKSMSSRGSMIKGKKETSSKTIEDKSYFEDYRKSSDISIGTVAELQYACGQLDRIIATIGAGSYFDLNAYEEQMTYSRELIHAPVFKTQIHLLGWLLSKYIDPRALFYIDKNRLIELLTLSHVITWNMGHKFVSLLLISSVSEEESNLFMSTRKTISKAIKDKLCVKYKFLIDEQGDIGPIEKTIETICDDITSQEWVPYTNIEKVYEYNKTRKLNTLNMPTHLADELAKYSLDC
;
A
#
# COMPACT_ATOMS: atom_id res chain seq x y z
N GLY A 1 28.90 -27.22 -26.40
CA GLY A 1 27.51 -27.37 -25.94
C GLY A 1 27.18 -26.09 -25.24
N ASP A 2 26.09 -25.44 -25.62
CA ASP A 2 25.65 -24.19 -24.98
C ASP A 2 25.41 -24.48 -23.50
N PHE A 3 26.29 -23.97 -22.64
CA PHE A 3 26.11 -24.07 -21.20
C PHE A 3 24.87 -23.27 -20.83
N SER A 4 23.96 -23.90 -20.12
CA SER A 4 22.77 -23.29 -19.56
C SER A 4 23.16 -22.30 -18.48
N VAL A 5 23.12 -21.00 -18.80
CA VAL A 5 23.37 -19.92 -17.84
C VAL A 5 22.05 -19.50 -17.21
N LEU A 6 22.02 -19.33 -15.88
CA LEU A 6 20.87 -18.77 -15.19
C LEU A 6 20.68 -17.31 -15.61
N GLN A 7 19.49 -16.99 -16.13
CA GLN A 7 19.12 -15.63 -16.47
C GLN A 7 17.83 -15.24 -15.75
N ILE A 8 17.79 -14.01 -15.26
CA ILE A 8 16.61 -13.37 -14.71
C ILE A 8 16.34 -12.14 -15.56
N LYS A 9 15.16 -12.05 -16.16
CA LYS A 9 14.79 -10.93 -17.03
C LYS A 9 13.44 -10.37 -16.63
N MET A 10 13.34 -9.05 -16.64
CA MET A 10 12.06 -8.39 -16.48
C MET A 10 11.39 -8.23 -17.84
N VAL A 11 10.17 -8.73 -17.96
CA VAL A 11 9.39 -8.70 -19.20
C VAL A 11 8.05 -8.01 -18.93
N GLU A 12 7.64 -7.14 -19.85
CA GLU A 12 6.26 -6.64 -19.87
C GLU A 12 5.37 -7.67 -20.55
N ASP A 13 4.44 -8.22 -19.78
CA ASP A 13 3.34 -9.04 -20.25
C ASP A 13 2.10 -8.16 -20.45
N PRO A 14 1.43 -8.25 -21.61
CA PRO A 14 0.26 -7.41 -21.91
C PRO A 14 -0.94 -7.67 -21.00
N VAL A 15 -0.99 -8.81 -20.32
CA VAL A 15 -2.07 -9.22 -19.43
C VAL A 15 -1.66 -9.04 -17.97
N LEU A 16 -0.54 -9.66 -17.57
CA LEU A 16 -0.09 -9.75 -16.18
C LEU A 16 0.77 -8.55 -15.72
N GLY A 17 1.04 -7.59 -16.60
CA GLY A 17 1.90 -6.44 -16.33
C GLY A 17 3.37 -6.84 -16.28
N HIS A 18 4.10 -6.50 -15.22
CA HIS A 18 5.52 -6.85 -15.12
C HIS A 18 5.71 -8.28 -14.59
N LEU A 19 6.37 -9.11 -15.39
CA LEU A 19 6.78 -10.47 -15.03
C LEU A 19 8.29 -10.57 -14.90
N LEU A 20 8.73 -11.39 -13.96
CA LEU A 20 10.10 -11.82 -13.82
C LEU A 20 10.24 -13.20 -14.45
N LYS A 21 10.94 -13.29 -15.58
CA LYS A 21 11.22 -14.53 -16.28
C LYS A 21 12.58 -15.06 -15.85
N ILE A 22 12.60 -16.21 -15.21
CA ILE A 22 13.79 -16.90 -14.73
C ILE A 22 14.02 -18.12 -15.60
N SER A 23 15.17 -18.23 -16.24
CA SER A 23 15.49 -19.34 -17.14
C SER A 23 16.81 -20.02 -16.79
N TYR A 24 16.83 -21.35 -16.79
CA TYR A 24 18.04 -22.15 -16.66
C TYR A 24 17.92 -23.39 -17.56
N GLY A 25 18.74 -23.44 -18.60
CA GLY A 25 18.68 -24.50 -19.61
C GLY A 25 17.39 -24.44 -20.42
N ASN A 26 16.63 -25.53 -20.43
CA ASN A 26 15.35 -25.61 -21.14
C ASN A 26 14.16 -25.28 -20.24
N GLU A 27 14.39 -24.94 -18.98
CA GLU A 27 13.34 -24.65 -18.00
C GLU A 27 13.19 -23.14 -17.81
N THR A 28 11.94 -22.69 -17.67
CA THR A 28 11.59 -21.30 -17.41
C THR A 28 10.52 -21.20 -16.33
N LEU A 29 10.68 -20.25 -15.43
CA LEU A 29 9.72 -19.90 -14.39
C LEU A 29 9.32 -18.43 -14.57
N ASP A 30 8.02 -18.17 -14.62
CA ASP A 30 7.47 -16.81 -14.74
C ASP A 30 6.86 -16.40 -13.40
N VAL A 31 7.28 -15.27 -12.85
CA VAL A 31 6.85 -14.79 -11.53
C VAL A 31 6.27 -13.39 -11.64
N SER A 32 5.03 -13.19 -11.20
CA SER A 32 4.40 -11.86 -11.23
C SER A 32 5.00 -10.93 -10.18
N VAL A 33 5.46 -9.75 -10.62
CA VAL A 33 6.08 -8.72 -9.77
C VAL A 33 5.31 -7.40 -9.81
N ILE A 34 4.09 -7.39 -10.37
CA ILE A 34 3.26 -6.18 -10.58
C ILE A 34 3.04 -5.38 -9.29
N SER A 35 3.00 -6.07 -8.15
CA SER A 35 2.73 -5.48 -6.86
C SER A 35 3.94 -4.72 -6.29
N LEU A 36 5.15 -5.02 -6.74
CA LEU A 36 6.41 -4.47 -6.22
C LEU A 36 7.06 -3.48 -7.19
N VAL A 37 6.84 -3.67 -8.48
CA VAL A 37 7.46 -2.88 -9.55
C VAL A 37 6.75 -1.53 -9.75
N PRO A 38 7.49 -0.40 -9.89
CA PRO A 38 6.90 0.88 -10.29
C PRO A 38 6.20 0.78 -11.65
N LYS A 39 5.13 1.56 -11.86
CA LYS A 39 4.33 1.58 -13.12
C LYS A 39 5.12 1.80 -14.41
N ARG A 40 6.37 2.27 -14.33
CA ARG A 40 7.26 2.46 -15.46
C ARG A 40 8.67 2.08 -15.04
N ILE A 41 9.27 1.19 -15.81
CA ILE A 41 10.69 0.86 -15.75
C ILE A 41 11.28 1.16 -17.13
N ASN A 42 12.33 1.97 -17.18
CA ASN A 42 12.93 2.38 -18.45
C ASN A 42 13.86 1.31 -19.02
N ASN A 43 14.56 0.57 -18.15
CA ASN A 43 15.55 -0.46 -18.49
C ASN A 43 15.40 -1.65 -17.55
N ASP A 44 15.69 -2.87 -18.03
CA ASP A 44 15.64 -4.07 -17.20
C ASP A 44 16.68 -3.96 -16.06
N PRO A 45 16.26 -3.92 -14.77
CA PRO A 45 17.19 -3.77 -13.66
C PRO A 45 18.11 -4.99 -13.45
N TYR A 46 17.86 -6.10 -14.15
CA TYR A 46 18.70 -7.30 -14.11
C TYR A 46 19.82 -7.28 -15.16
N GLU A 47 19.61 -6.57 -16.26
CA GLU A 47 20.59 -6.44 -17.34
C GLU A 47 21.33 -5.08 -17.26
N PRO A 48 22.65 -5.03 -17.48
CA PRO A 48 23.56 -6.15 -17.70
C PRO A 48 24.10 -6.78 -16.40
N ILE A 49 23.90 -6.15 -15.24
CA ILE A 49 24.75 -6.40 -14.07
C ILE A 49 24.44 -7.73 -13.38
N VAL A 50 23.17 -8.02 -13.11
CA VAL A 50 22.78 -9.23 -12.35
C VAL A 50 23.11 -10.47 -13.18
N ASN A 51 22.67 -10.51 -14.45
CA ASN A 51 22.90 -11.67 -15.31
C ASN A 51 24.39 -11.87 -15.63
N ASN A 52 25.16 -10.79 -15.83
CA ASN A 52 26.60 -10.94 -16.00
C ASN A 52 27.27 -11.50 -14.75
N TYR A 53 26.86 -11.08 -13.55
CA TYR A 53 27.37 -11.66 -12.31
C TYR A 53 26.97 -13.14 -12.16
N LEU A 54 25.70 -13.49 -12.37
CA LEU A 54 25.21 -14.87 -12.29
C LEU A 54 25.96 -15.80 -13.25
N SER A 55 26.34 -15.31 -14.44
CA SER A 55 27.14 -16.08 -15.40
C SER A 55 28.55 -16.45 -14.91
N THR A 56 29.07 -15.76 -13.89
CA THR A 56 30.38 -16.06 -13.29
C THR A 56 30.33 -17.15 -12.22
N LEU A 57 29.13 -17.50 -11.74
CA LEU A 57 28.95 -18.54 -10.72
C LEU A 57 29.21 -19.94 -11.30
N LEU A 58 29.56 -20.87 -10.43
CA LEU A 58 29.68 -22.28 -10.81
C LEU A 58 28.33 -22.82 -11.29
N GLU A 59 28.34 -23.77 -12.23
CA GLU A 59 27.11 -24.37 -12.76
C GLU A 59 26.26 -24.99 -11.64
N THR A 60 26.90 -25.58 -10.62
CA THR A 60 26.23 -26.13 -9.43
C THR A 60 25.46 -25.07 -8.65
N ASP A 61 26.04 -23.88 -8.51
CA ASP A 61 25.46 -22.77 -7.75
C ASP A 61 24.29 -22.16 -8.53
N GLN A 62 24.47 -21.96 -9.84
CA GLN A 62 23.41 -21.48 -10.73
C GLN A 62 22.21 -22.44 -10.74
N ARG A 63 22.47 -23.76 -10.81
CA ARG A 63 21.44 -24.79 -10.74
C ARG A 63 20.71 -24.75 -9.41
N ARG A 64 21.44 -24.67 -8.29
CA ARG A 64 20.84 -24.66 -6.96
C ARG A 64 19.97 -23.42 -6.76
N LEU A 65 20.39 -22.25 -7.22
CA LEU A 65 19.56 -21.03 -7.20
C LEU A 65 18.24 -21.25 -7.97
N PHE A 66 18.31 -21.83 -9.17
CA PHE A 66 17.11 -22.14 -9.95
C PHE A 66 16.17 -23.13 -9.25
N GLU A 67 16.73 -24.18 -8.63
CA GLU A 67 15.98 -25.16 -7.85
C GLU A 67 15.26 -24.51 -6.67
N ILE A 68 15.92 -23.62 -5.91
CA ILE A 68 15.30 -22.86 -4.82
C ILE A 68 14.09 -22.06 -5.34
N TYR A 69 14.25 -21.34 -6.46
CA TYR A 69 13.15 -20.55 -7.02
C TYR A 69 11.96 -21.44 -7.44
N LYS A 70 12.25 -22.61 -8.00
CA LYS A 70 11.23 -23.58 -8.41
C LYS A 70 10.51 -24.21 -7.21
N GLU A 71 11.25 -24.59 -6.16
CA GLU A 71 10.68 -25.11 -4.91
C GLU A 71 9.70 -24.11 -4.29
N ILE A 72 10.10 -22.83 -4.19
CA ILE A 72 9.25 -21.77 -3.62
C ILE A 72 8.01 -21.52 -4.49
N ALA A 73 8.14 -21.50 -5.81
CA ALA A 73 6.99 -21.35 -6.71
C ALA A 73 5.97 -22.49 -6.54
N GLN A 74 6.44 -23.74 -6.51
CA GLN A 74 5.58 -24.92 -6.33
C GLN A 74 4.85 -24.92 -4.97
N VAL A 75 5.54 -24.54 -3.90
CA VAL A 75 4.92 -24.45 -2.56
C VAL A 75 3.90 -23.31 -2.52
N SER A 76 4.20 -22.18 -3.17
CA SER A 76 3.32 -21.01 -3.23
C SER A 76 2.02 -21.30 -3.98
N GLU A 77 2.07 -22.08 -5.07
CA GLU A 77 0.89 -22.49 -5.84
C GLU A 77 0.02 -23.52 -5.12
N SER A 78 0.63 -24.40 -4.32
CA SER A 78 -0.07 -25.52 -3.65
C SER A 78 -0.67 -25.16 -2.30
N THR A 79 -0.24 -24.08 -1.66
CA THR A 79 -0.58 -23.79 -0.26
C THR A 79 -1.68 -22.73 -0.13
N TYR A 80 -2.90 -23.14 0.23
CA TYR A 80 -4.02 -22.24 0.59
C TYR A 80 -3.78 -21.41 1.86
N SER A 81 -2.68 -21.65 2.60
CA SER A 81 -2.30 -20.94 3.82
C SER A 81 -0.93 -20.27 3.68
N ALA A 82 -0.85 -19.23 2.85
CA ALA A 82 0.33 -18.38 2.67
C ALA A 82 0.79 -17.63 3.94
N MET A 83 0.16 -17.89 5.09
CA MET A 83 0.45 -17.30 6.40
C MET A 83 0.81 -18.34 7.47
N SER A 84 1.12 -19.59 7.08
CA SER A 84 1.60 -20.59 8.05
C SER A 84 3.02 -20.24 8.53
N ARG A 85 3.32 -20.59 9.79
CA ARG A 85 4.67 -20.44 10.36
C ARG A 85 5.71 -21.24 9.56
N ASP A 86 5.32 -22.42 9.08
CA ASP A 86 6.21 -23.31 8.32
C ASP A 86 6.60 -22.70 6.98
N TYR A 87 5.65 -22.04 6.30
CA TYR A 87 5.94 -21.30 5.06
C TYR A 87 6.88 -20.12 5.31
N TYR A 88 6.70 -19.38 6.39
CA TYR A 88 7.62 -18.30 6.77
C TYR A 88 9.04 -18.83 7.04
N VAL A 89 9.18 -19.94 7.77
CA VAL A 89 10.49 -20.57 8.05
C VAL A 89 11.14 -21.08 6.76
N LEU A 90 10.36 -21.65 5.83
CA LEU A 90 10.85 -22.07 4.52
C LEU A 90 11.46 -20.90 3.75
N LEU A 91 10.76 -19.76 3.71
CA LEU A 91 11.24 -18.56 3.03
C LEU A 91 12.50 -17.98 3.67
N GLU A 92 12.57 -17.90 5.00
CA GLU A 92 13.79 -17.45 5.69
C GLU A 92 15.00 -18.31 5.34
N ASN A 93 14.82 -19.64 5.32
CA ASN A 93 15.90 -20.56 4.98
C ASN A 93 16.30 -20.45 3.51
N ALA A 94 15.34 -20.29 2.60
CA ALA A 94 15.61 -20.09 1.17
C ALA A 94 16.37 -18.77 0.91
N ILE A 95 15.99 -17.69 1.59
CA ILE A 95 16.72 -16.41 1.50
C ILE A 95 18.15 -16.56 2.04
N ASP A 96 18.33 -17.19 3.19
CA ASP A 96 19.66 -17.43 3.77
C ASP A 96 20.56 -18.25 2.82
N GLU A 97 20.00 -19.28 2.20
CA GLU A 97 20.73 -20.10 1.22
C GLU A 97 21.11 -19.28 -0.03
N VAL A 98 20.20 -18.50 -0.60
CA VAL A 98 20.48 -17.59 -1.73
C VAL A 98 21.58 -16.59 -1.36
N VAL A 99 21.49 -15.98 -0.18
CA VAL A 99 22.50 -15.02 0.32
C VAL A 99 23.86 -15.68 0.49
N THR A 100 23.89 -16.91 0.99
CA THR A 100 25.12 -17.69 1.17
C THR A 100 25.78 -18.07 -0.15
N ILE A 101 24.99 -18.54 -1.13
CA ILE A 101 25.50 -18.91 -2.47
C ILE A 101 26.12 -17.70 -3.17
N LEU A 102 25.39 -16.58 -3.19
CA LEU A 102 25.82 -15.38 -3.88
C LEU A 102 27.00 -14.72 -3.17
N ASN A 103 26.97 -14.66 -1.83
CA ASN A 103 28.00 -14.04 -0.99
C ASN A 103 28.32 -12.58 -1.38
N LEU A 104 27.91 -11.65 -0.53
CA LEU A 104 28.04 -10.21 -0.82
C LEU A 104 29.48 -9.76 -1.12
N ASP A 105 30.48 -10.33 -0.47
CA ASP A 105 31.89 -9.98 -0.70
C ASP A 105 32.34 -10.38 -2.12
N ARG A 106 31.85 -11.52 -2.63
CA ARG A 106 32.11 -11.93 -4.03
C ARG A 106 31.47 -10.99 -5.04
N ILE A 107 30.25 -10.52 -4.76
CA ILE A 107 29.59 -9.50 -5.59
C ILE A 107 30.41 -8.21 -5.61
N ASN A 108 30.86 -7.75 -4.44
CA ASN A 108 31.66 -6.53 -4.33
C ASN A 108 33.00 -6.64 -5.05
N ALA A 109 33.69 -7.78 -4.94
CA ALA A 109 34.93 -8.06 -5.67
C ALA A 109 34.69 -8.11 -7.19
N TYR A 110 33.55 -8.64 -7.63
CA TYR A 110 33.15 -8.61 -9.04
C TYR A 110 32.96 -7.17 -9.55
N LEU A 111 32.24 -6.34 -8.81
CA LEU A 111 32.02 -4.93 -9.17
C LEU A 111 33.32 -4.10 -9.17
N GLU A 112 34.26 -4.43 -8.29
CA GLU A 112 35.58 -3.81 -8.27
C GLU A 112 36.41 -4.18 -9.50
N ARG A 113 36.28 -5.42 -9.99
CA ARG A 113 36.94 -5.88 -11.23
C ARG A 113 36.34 -5.26 -12.49
N TYR A 114 35.05 -4.94 -12.49
CA TYR A 114 34.33 -4.38 -13.63
C TYR A 114 33.68 -3.03 -13.30
N PRO A 115 34.48 -1.97 -13.06
CA PRO A 115 33.99 -0.69 -12.57
C PRO A 115 33.10 0.05 -13.59
N ASN A 116 33.20 -0.30 -14.88
CA ASN A 116 32.40 0.28 -15.96
C ASN A 116 30.94 -0.21 -15.98
N LEU A 117 30.57 -1.17 -15.13
CA LEU A 117 29.19 -1.63 -14.99
C LEU A 117 28.32 -0.67 -14.15
N ILE A 118 28.94 0.22 -13.38
CA ILE A 118 28.24 1.15 -12.48
C ILE A 118 28.60 2.58 -12.87
N THR A 119 27.59 3.44 -12.91
CA THR A 119 27.82 4.87 -13.12
C THR A 119 27.83 5.59 -11.78
N TYR A 120 28.97 6.21 -11.44
CA TYR A 120 29.10 7.00 -10.23
C TYR A 120 28.53 8.41 -10.44
N PRO A 121 27.72 8.94 -9.52
CA PRO A 121 27.36 10.35 -9.49
C PRO A 121 28.59 11.26 -9.36
N GLU A 122 28.58 12.41 -10.03
CA GLU A 122 29.71 13.37 -10.06
C GLU A 122 30.07 13.93 -8.67
N ASP A 123 29.10 13.95 -7.75
CA ASP A 123 29.20 14.47 -6.39
C ASP A 123 29.77 13.47 -5.37
N ILE A 124 30.05 12.22 -5.76
CA ILE A 124 30.62 11.21 -4.85
C ILE A 124 32.16 11.25 -4.89
N SER A 125 32.76 11.60 -3.75
CA SER A 125 34.21 11.64 -3.57
C SER A 125 34.81 10.26 -3.25
N GLU A 126 36.11 10.12 -3.49
CA GLU A 126 36.89 8.93 -3.10
C GLU A 126 37.29 8.97 -1.63
N THR A 127 37.56 10.16 -1.11
CA THR A 127 37.98 10.39 0.26
C THR A 127 37.02 11.32 0.97
N PHE A 128 36.87 11.11 2.27
CA PHE A 128 36.13 12.02 3.12
C PHE A 128 36.97 13.28 3.35
N ILE A 129 36.38 14.44 3.08
CA ILE A 129 36.98 15.74 3.35
C ILE A 129 36.15 16.36 4.47
N HIS A 130 36.76 16.51 5.65
CA HIS A 130 36.10 17.18 6.76
C HIS A 130 36.09 18.68 6.51
N ASP A 131 34.90 19.24 6.40
CA ASP A 131 34.67 20.68 6.35
C ASP A 131 34.00 21.11 7.66
N PRO A 132 34.68 21.90 8.52
CA PRO A 132 34.14 22.33 9.81
C PRO A 132 32.99 23.35 9.68
N ASP A 133 32.85 24.01 8.53
CA ASP A 133 31.79 25.01 8.29
C ASP A 133 30.49 24.35 7.80
N LEU A 134 30.56 23.11 7.33
CA LEU A 134 29.43 22.29 6.93
C LEU A 134 29.18 21.22 7.98
N SER A 135 27.93 20.92 8.34
CA SER A 135 27.57 19.87 9.33
C SER A 135 27.73 18.44 8.76
N ILE A 136 28.82 18.22 8.02
CA ILE A 136 29.18 17.01 7.29
C ILE A 136 30.02 16.12 8.21
N THR A 137 29.43 14.98 8.57
CA THR A 137 30.12 13.89 9.28
C THR A 137 30.38 12.74 8.32
N GLU A 138 31.33 11.87 8.69
CA GLU A 138 31.61 10.63 7.95
C GLU A 138 30.34 9.76 7.85
N ASP A 139 29.54 9.71 8.91
CA ASP A 139 28.25 9.01 8.96
C ASP A 139 27.23 9.53 7.95
N LYS A 140 27.30 10.82 7.58
CA LYS A 140 26.40 11.47 6.61
C LYS A 140 26.96 11.52 5.20
N THR A 141 28.10 10.87 4.95
CA THR A 141 28.79 10.93 3.66
C THR A 141 28.96 9.51 3.11
N TYR A 142 28.59 9.33 1.85
CA TYR A 142 28.85 8.13 1.07
C TYR A 142 30.07 8.37 0.18
N LEU A 143 31.06 7.49 0.27
CA LEU A 143 32.21 7.48 -0.63
C LEU A 143 31.95 6.55 -1.83
N LYS A 144 32.80 6.62 -2.87
CA LYS A 144 32.69 5.71 -4.03
C LYS A 144 32.69 4.24 -3.62
N LYS A 145 33.49 3.87 -2.62
CA LYS A 145 33.51 2.51 -2.06
C LYS A 145 32.15 2.13 -1.48
N ASP A 146 31.60 2.96 -0.59
CA ASP A 146 30.30 2.72 0.04
C ASP A 146 29.16 2.63 -1.00
N TYR A 147 29.22 3.47 -2.03
CA TYR A 147 28.27 3.46 -3.13
C TYR A 147 28.32 2.14 -3.91
N ARG A 148 29.52 1.66 -4.25
CA ARG A 148 29.70 0.38 -4.94
C ARG A 148 29.17 -0.78 -4.10
N GLU A 149 29.48 -0.80 -2.81
CA GLU A 149 28.98 -1.83 -1.89
C GLU A 149 27.45 -1.80 -1.77
N LEU A 150 26.85 -0.60 -1.77
CA LEU A 150 25.40 -0.43 -1.81
C LEU A 150 24.80 -1.02 -3.10
N VAL A 151 25.43 -0.82 -4.26
CA VAL A 151 25.01 -1.46 -5.51
C VAL A 151 25.14 -2.98 -5.42
N GLY A 152 26.20 -3.49 -4.79
CA GLY A 152 26.36 -4.92 -4.51
C GLY A 152 25.21 -5.50 -3.68
N LEU A 153 24.77 -4.78 -2.65
CA LEU A 153 23.59 -5.14 -1.86
C LEU A 153 22.31 -5.17 -2.71
N LEU A 154 22.14 -4.22 -3.64
CA LEU A 154 20.97 -4.21 -4.53
C LEU A 154 20.95 -5.40 -5.50
N ILE A 155 22.12 -5.80 -6.03
CA ILE A 155 22.24 -7.01 -6.86
C ILE A 155 21.82 -8.24 -6.05
N LEU A 156 22.33 -8.38 -4.82
CA LEU A 156 21.97 -9.47 -3.92
C LEU A 156 20.45 -9.52 -3.69
N LEU A 157 19.84 -8.37 -3.33
CA LEU A 157 18.40 -8.29 -3.07
C LEU A 157 17.56 -8.60 -4.32
N ARG A 158 18.00 -8.18 -5.52
CA ARG A 158 17.35 -8.52 -6.79
C ARG A 158 17.28 -10.02 -7.04
N CYS A 159 18.33 -10.75 -6.68
CA CYS A 159 18.35 -12.21 -6.76
C CYS A 159 17.48 -12.89 -5.69
N CYS A 160 17.14 -12.20 -4.60
CA CYS A 160 16.20 -12.70 -3.60
C CYS A 160 14.72 -12.45 -3.97
N VAL A 161 14.43 -11.56 -4.93
CA VAL A 161 13.05 -11.23 -5.36
C VAL A 161 12.20 -12.47 -5.68
N PRO A 162 12.67 -13.46 -6.46
CA PRO A 162 11.89 -14.66 -6.75
C PRO A 162 11.40 -15.42 -5.51
N VAL A 163 12.12 -15.31 -4.40
CA VAL A 163 11.80 -16.01 -3.15
C VAL A 163 10.71 -15.26 -2.39
N PHE A 164 10.91 -13.97 -2.12
CA PHE A 164 10.00 -13.23 -1.24
C PHE A 164 8.78 -12.62 -1.97
N ILE A 165 8.77 -12.56 -3.30
CA ILE A 165 7.66 -11.93 -4.04
C ILE A 165 6.33 -12.65 -3.82
N TYR A 166 6.33 -13.97 -3.68
CA TYR A 166 5.12 -14.74 -3.38
C TYR A 166 4.56 -14.38 -2.01
N TYR A 167 5.42 -14.23 -1.00
CA TYR A 167 5.03 -13.72 0.32
C TYR A 167 4.45 -12.31 0.23
N TYR A 168 5.15 -11.43 -0.48
CA TYR A 168 4.71 -10.05 -0.67
C TYR A 168 3.33 -9.98 -1.35
N THR A 169 3.10 -10.76 -2.40
CA THR A 169 1.85 -10.77 -3.15
C THR A 169 0.71 -11.44 -2.37
N ASN A 170 0.97 -12.55 -1.68
CA ASN A 170 -0.07 -13.29 -0.95
C ASN A 170 -0.57 -12.58 0.31
N ILE A 171 0.22 -11.69 0.89
CA ILE A 171 -0.19 -10.92 2.07
C ILE A 171 -0.84 -9.59 1.66
N LYS A 172 -0.58 -9.10 0.44
CA LYS A 172 -0.94 -7.74 0.03
C LYS A 172 -2.44 -7.50 -0.29
N PRO A 173 -3.35 -8.49 -0.37
CA PRO A 173 -4.78 -8.17 -0.32
C PRO A 173 -5.61 -9.16 0.50
N THR A 174 -6.28 -8.68 1.56
CA THR A 174 -7.64 -9.17 1.90
C THR A 174 -8.37 -8.41 3.02
N THR A 175 -7.75 -7.48 3.75
CA THR A 175 -8.49 -6.79 4.83
C THR A 175 -8.18 -5.31 4.96
N LYS A 176 -9.15 -4.51 5.38
CA LYS A 176 -8.93 -3.16 5.92
C LYS A 176 -8.12 -3.15 7.23
N GLN A 177 -7.81 -4.34 7.77
CA GLN A 177 -6.83 -4.59 8.83
C GLN A 177 -5.46 -4.97 8.27
N ALA A 178 -5.30 -4.99 6.94
CA ALA A 178 -4.02 -5.15 6.27
C ALA A 178 -3.05 -4.14 6.88
N PRO A 179 -1.89 -4.61 7.35
CA PRO A 179 -0.81 -3.74 7.71
C PRO A 179 -0.60 -2.69 6.60
N SER A 180 -0.29 -1.45 6.95
CA SER A 180 -0.02 -0.43 5.92
C SER A 180 1.03 -0.96 4.94
N THR A 181 1.09 -0.48 3.68
CA THR A 181 2.11 -0.92 2.70
C THR A 181 3.53 -0.96 3.29
N ARG A 182 3.81 -0.12 4.29
CA ARG A 182 5.05 -0.09 5.08
C ARG A 182 5.25 -1.31 5.95
N GLN A 183 4.25 -1.72 6.71
CA GLN A 183 4.32 -2.89 7.58
C GLN A 183 4.52 -4.17 6.77
N PHE A 184 4.00 -4.25 5.54
CA PHE A 184 4.31 -5.35 4.62
C PHE A 184 5.76 -5.36 4.15
N ILE A 185 6.30 -4.19 3.80
CA ILE A 185 7.70 -4.07 3.41
C ILE A 185 8.60 -4.46 4.59
N PHE A 186 8.28 -3.99 5.80
CA PHE A 186 9.00 -4.37 7.01
C PHE A 186 8.92 -5.88 7.30
N ALA A 187 7.73 -6.49 7.21
CA ALA A 187 7.54 -7.93 7.39
C ALA A 187 8.23 -8.77 6.29
N THR A 188 8.30 -8.25 5.06
CA THR A 188 9.07 -8.90 3.99
C THR A 188 10.57 -8.83 4.28
N PHE A 189 11.02 -7.69 4.81
CA PHE A 189 12.41 -7.48 5.17
C PHE A 189 12.83 -8.32 6.40
N SER A 190 11.90 -8.68 7.29
CA SER A 190 12.20 -9.60 8.40
C SER A 190 12.50 -11.02 7.95
N LEU A 191 12.17 -11.41 6.70
CA LEU A 191 12.58 -12.71 6.16
C LEU A 191 14.12 -12.85 6.05
N PHE A 192 14.85 -11.74 6.07
CA PHE A 192 16.31 -11.73 6.03
C PHE A 192 16.96 -11.94 7.41
N THR A 193 16.18 -12.13 8.49
CA THR A 193 16.69 -12.18 9.88
C THR A 193 17.72 -13.27 10.13
N LYS A 194 17.63 -14.41 9.43
CA LYS A 194 18.64 -15.48 9.54
C LYS A 194 19.87 -15.26 8.67
N SER A 195 19.76 -14.39 7.66
CA SER A 195 20.83 -14.17 6.70
C SER A 195 21.92 -13.27 7.26
N SER A 196 23.14 -13.42 6.73
CA SER A 196 24.28 -12.55 7.05
C SER A 196 24.15 -11.11 6.54
N LEU A 197 23.03 -10.77 5.87
CA LEU A 197 22.78 -9.43 5.33
C LEU A 197 22.81 -8.35 6.42
N PHE A 198 22.24 -8.62 7.59
CA PHE A 198 22.17 -7.65 8.69
C PHE A 198 23.52 -7.40 9.39
N GLU A 199 24.48 -8.29 9.20
CA GLU A 199 25.83 -8.15 9.73
C GLU A 199 26.77 -7.45 8.74
N SER A 200 26.31 -7.24 7.49
CA SER A 200 27.14 -6.65 6.45
C SER A 200 27.46 -5.17 6.72
N ASN A 201 28.70 -4.77 6.44
CA ASN A 201 29.15 -3.39 6.63
C ASN A 201 28.32 -2.39 5.81
N VAL A 202 27.86 -2.78 4.62
CA VAL A 202 27.00 -1.94 3.78
C VAL A 202 25.64 -1.68 4.41
N TYR A 203 25.04 -2.70 5.02
CA TYR A 203 23.76 -2.55 5.73
C TYR A 203 23.95 -1.64 6.95
N LEU A 204 24.99 -1.90 7.75
CA LEU A 204 25.32 -1.09 8.92
C LEU A 204 25.59 0.37 8.55
N LYS A 205 26.33 0.63 7.45
CA LYS A 205 26.56 1.98 6.94
C LYS A 205 25.26 2.68 6.57
N LEU A 206 24.33 1.99 5.89
CA LEU A 206 23.02 2.55 5.55
C LEU A 206 22.19 2.86 6.81
N VAL A 207 22.17 1.96 7.79
CA VAL A 207 21.51 2.19 9.08
C VAL A 207 22.09 3.43 9.78
N THR A 208 23.42 3.53 9.85
CA THR A 208 24.12 4.68 10.44
C THR A 208 23.80 5.97 9.70
N TYR A 209 23.76 5.95 8.37
CA TYR A 209 23.39 7.10 7.55
C TYR A 209 21.95 7.56 7.82
N VAL A 210 20.99 6.63 7.89
CA VAL A 210 19.60 6.94 8.24
C VAL A 210 19.50 7.56 9.64
N LYS A 211 20.19 6.98 10.63
CA LYS A 211 20.23 7.50 12.01
C LYS A 211 20.79 8.92 12.06
N ALA A 212 21.94 9.16 11.44
CA ALA A 212 22.59 10.47 11.44
C ALA A 212 21.76 11.57 10.76
N ILE A 213 21.06 11.24 9.68
CA ILE A 213 20.14 12.20 9.01
C ILE A 213 18.95 12.51 9.91
N GLN A 214 18.37 11.50 10.56
CA GLN A 214 17.23 11.71 11.44
C GLN A 214 17.58 12.56 12.66
N GLU A 215 18.74 12.33 13.28
CA GLU A 215 19.22 13.19 14.37
C GLU A 215 19.33 14.65 13.94
N THR A 216 19.75 14.90 12.70
CA THR A 216 19.78 16.25 12.11
C THR A 216 18.38 16.87 12.01
N PHE A 217 17.35 16.06 11.71
CA PHE A 217 15.96 16.53 11.66
C PHE A 217 15.30 16.65 13.04
N SER A 218 15.83 15.96 14.04
CA SER A 218 15.30 15.93 15.42
C SER A 218 15.91 16.97 16.36
N ALA A 219 16.92 17.75 15.91
CA ALA A 219 17.59 18.77 16.71
C ALA A 219 16.73 20.01 17.09
N GLY A 220 15.40 19.95 16.93
CA GLY A 220 14.43 20.97 17.35
C GLY A 220 13.46 20.44 18.42
N SER A 221 12.90 21.33 19.24
CA SER A 221 12.06 21.00 20.41
C SER A 221 10.74 20.26 20.10
N ASP A 222 10.35 20.16 18.82
CA ASP A 222 9.24 19.33 18.34
C ASP A 222 9.81 18.23 17.43
N SER A 223 10.26 17.11 18.02
CA SER A 223 10.79 15.99 17.27
C SER A 223 9.69 15.39 16.36
N LYS A 224 9.65 15.81 15.09
CA LYS A 224 8.77 15.22 14.07
C LYS A 224 9.01 13.72 13.91
N PHE A 225 10.22 13.28 14.25
CA PHE A 225 10.60 11.89 14.30
C PHE A 225 9.90 11.12 15.44
N ASP A 226 9.76 11.73 16.61
CA ASP A 226 9.02 11.16 17.74
C ASP A 226 7.55 10.93 17.37
N GLN A 227 6.94 11.90 16.68
CA GLN A 227 5.59 11.75 16.12
C GLN A 227 5.51 10.59 15.11
N TYR A 228 6.57 10.39 14.31
CA TYR A 228 6.64 9.28 13.36
C TYR A 228 6.71 7.92 14.09
N VAL A 229 7.58 7.79 15.11
CA VAL A 229 7.69 6.58 15.94
C VAL A 229 6.36 6.21 16.56
N ILE A 230 5.68 7.18 17.17
CA ILE A 230 4.38 6.97 17.80
C ILE A 230 3.34 6.55 16.75
N ASN A 231 3.29 7.21 15.59
CA ASN A 231 2.32 6.90 14.55
C ASN A 231 2.47 5.48 14.00
N GLU A 232 3.70 5.05 13.72
CA GLU A 232 3.98 3.69 13.26
C GLU A 232 3.70 2.65 14.35
N GLY A 233 3.74 3.04 15.64
CA GLY A 233 3.54 2.10 16.76
C GLY A 233 4.70 1.11 16.90
N LEU A 234 5.88 1.51 16.43
CA LEU A 234 7.12 0.74 16.46
C LEU A 234 8.07 1.33 17.49
N SER A 235 9.06 0.56 17.92
CA SER A 235 10.18 1.12 18.69
C SER A 235 11.00 2.08 17.81
N ARG A 236 11.83 2.91 18.43
CA ARG A 236 12.72 3.83 17.68
C ARG A 236 13.65 3.08 16.74
N ASP A 237 14.21 1.97 17.18
CA ASP A 237 15.10 1.13 16.37
C ASP A 237 14.33 0.42 15.24
N ASP A 238 13.13 -0.10 15.52
CA ASP A 238 12.29 -0.72 14.49
C ASP A 238 11.86 0.29 13.41
N VAL A 239 11.67 1.56 13.78
CA VAL A 239 11.41 2.64 12.82
C VAL A 239 12.59 2.86 11.88
N ILE A 240 13.83 2.83 12.39
CA ILE A 240 15.02 2.91 11.53
C ILE A 240 15.02 1.76 10.53
N THR A 241 14.86 0.54 11.03
CA THR A 241 14.84 -0.67 10.21
C THR A 241 13.70 -0.65 9.19
N SER A 242 12.52 -0.14 9.56
CA SER A 242 11.38 0.04 8.66
C SER A 242 11.68 1.04 7.54
N ILE A 243 12.34 2.16 7.85
CA ILE A 243 12.76 3.14 6.83
C ILE A 243 13.81 2.53 5.90
N VAL A 244 14.78 1.79 6.43
CA VAL A 244 15.79 1.08 5.64
C VAL A 244 15.14 0.03 4.73
N ALA A 245 14.21 -0.76 5.26
CA ALA A 245 13.45 -1.74 4.50
C ALA A 245 12.69 -1.09 3.32
N GLU A 246 12.03 0.05 3.57
CA GLU A 246 11.33 0.80 2.54
C GLU A 246 12.27 1.34 1.47
N ILE A 247 13.43 1.88 1.86
CA ILE A 247 14.46 2.33 0.93
C ILE A 247 14.94 1.17 0.06
N LEU A 248 15.30 0.04 0.66
CA LEU A 248 15.86 -1.09 -0.08
C LEU A 248 14.81 -1.76 -0.99
N LEU A 249 13.67 -2.18 -0.45
CA LEU A 249 12.71 -3.03 -1.16
C LEU A 249 11.70 -2.26 -2.02
N SER A 250 11.35 -1.02 -1.67
CA SER A 250 10.35 -0.24 -2.44
C SER A 250 10.97 0.79 -3.37
N LYS A 251 12.15 1.31 -3.05
CA LYS A 251 12.72 2.45 -3.75
C LYS A 251 13.92 2.10 -4.62
N LEU A 252 14.88 1.36 -4.07
CA LEU A 252 16.14 1.10 -4.75
C LEU A 252 16.16 -0.24 -5.49
N LEU A 253 15.31 -1.19 -5.11
CA LEU A 253 15.33 -2.55 -5.66
C LEU A 253 15.35 -2.57 -7.20
N PHE A 254 14.59 -1.70 -7.86
CA PHE A 254 14.49 -1.63 -9.32
C PHE A 254 15.08 -0.34 -9.93
N ILE A 255 15.93 0.38 -9.21
CA ILE A 255 16.58 1.58 -9.75
C ILE A 255 17.66 1.18 -10.77
N ASP A 256 17.72 1.87 -11.91
CA ASP A 256 18.78 1.63 -12.88
C ASP A 256 20.09 2.29 -12.39
N VAL A 257 21.07 1.45 -12.02
CA VAL A 257 22.36 1.91 -11.50
C VAL A 257 23.37 2.24 -12.62
N THR A 258 22.99 2.00 -13.88
CA THR A 258 23.80 2.34 -15.06
C THR A 258 23.48 3.75 -15.58
N ASP A 259 22.30 4.28 -15.29
CA ASP A 259 21.90 5.62 -15.71
C ASP A 259 22.50 6.71 -14.77
N PRO A 260 23.36 7.62 -15.28
CA PRO A 260 23.93 8.72 -14.49
C PRO A 260 22.89 9.66 -13.87
N LYS A 261 21.66 9.69 -14.40
CA LYS A 261 20.58 10.53 -13.85
C LYS A 261 20.08 10.02 -12.51
N ASN A 262 20.31 8.74 -12.19
CA ASN A 262 19.82 8.12 -10.97
C ASN A 262 20.75 8.39 -9.79
N LYS A 263 20.49 9.51 -9.10
CA LYS A 263 21.20 9.88 -7.87
C LYS A 263 20.69 9.09 -6.66
N ILE A 264 21.15 7.83 -6.50
CA ILE A 264 20.73 6.90 -5.44
C ILE A 264 20.80 7.56 -4.05
N ILE A 265 21.93 8.17 -3.69
CA ILE A 265 22.12 8.75 -2.34
C ILE A 265 21.17 9.94 -2.10
N SER A 266 21.00 10.82 -3.09
CA SER A 266 20.02 11.91 -3.00
C SER A 266 18.60 11.38 -2.86
N PHE A 267 18.27 10.27 -3.53
CA PHE A 267 16.97 9.61 -3.43
C PHE A 267 16.73 9.03 -2.03
N ILE A 268 17.74 8.41 -1.43
CA ILE A 268 17.72 7.94 -0.04
C ILE A 268 17.45 9.11 0.91
N TYR A 269 18.25 10.19 0.79
CA TYR A 269 18.09 11.39 1.62
C TYR A 269 16.69 12.00 1.49
N GLN A 270 16.18 12.15 0.27
CA GLN A 270 14.85 12.69 0.02
C GLN A 270 13.76 11.79 0.61
N THR A 271 13.92 10.47 0.52
CA THR A 271 12.99 9.51 1.11
C THR A 271 12.92 9.68 2.63
N ILE A 272 14.07 9.74 3.31
CA ILE A 272 14.13 9.98 4.76
C ILE A 272 13.46 11.32 5.11
N ASN A 273 13.84 12.39 4.42
CA ASN A 273 13.33 13.75 4.63
C ASN A 273 11.80 13.84 4.47
N VAL A 274 11.24 13.25 3.41
CA VAL A 274 9.78 13.22 3.18
C VAL A 274 9.08 12.44 4.29
N LYS A 275 9.66 11.33 4.76
CA LYS A 275 9.06 10.51 5.82
C LYS A 275 9.03 11.23 7.15
N THR A 276 10.13 11.86 7.52
CA THR A 276 10.23 12.66 8.74
C THR A 276 9.33 13.91 8.68
N LYS A 277 9.06 14.49 7.50
CA LYS A 277 8.24 15.71 7.35
C LYS A 277 6.74 15.49 7.08
N SER A 278 6.37 14.43 6.34
CA SER A 278 5.00 14.29 5.80
C SER A 278 3.90 14.03 6.83
N MET A 279 4.25 13.68 8.07
CA MET A 279 3.27 13.31 9.09
C MET A 279 2.66 14.49 9.85
N SER A 280 3.21 15.71 9.73
CA SER A 280 2.61 16.88 10.40
C SER A 280 1.27 17.33 9.81
N SER A 281 0.83 16.78 8.67
CA SER A 281 -0.43 17.17 7.99
C SER A 281 -1.62 16.24 8.25
N ARG A 282 -1.40 15.02 8.76
CA ARG A 282 -2.49 14.05 8.99
C ARG A 282 -2.94 14.09 10.46
N GLY A 283 -3.77 15.08 10.79
CA GLY A 283 -4.87 15.02 11.77
C GLY A 283 -4.57 14.76 13.25
N SER A 284 -3.73 13.80 13.62
CA SER A 284 -3.52 13.43 15.03
C SER A 284 -2.42 14.31 15.63
N MET A 285 -2.82 15.40 16.26
CA MET A 285 -1.91 16.26 17.02
C MET A 285 -1.51 15.52 18.31
N ILE A 286 -0.40 14.79 18.25
CA ILE A 286 0.20 14.16 19.43
C ILE A 286 0.67 15.28 20.36
N LYS A 287 -0.09 15.54 21.43
CA LYS A 287 0.32 16.46 22.50
C LYS A 287 1.08 15.68 23.56
N GLY A 288 2.34 16.03 23.77
CA GLY A 288 3.10 15.54 24.93
C GLY A 288 2.38 15.95 26.23
N LYS A 289 2.38 15.06 27.23
CA LYS A 289 2.03 15.47 28.59
C LYS A 289 3.04 16.52 29.04
N LYS A 290 2.58 17.64 29.59
CA LYS A 290 3.49 18.58 30.27
C LYS A 290 4.12 17.84 31.45
N GLU A 291 5.41 17.57 31.38
CA GLU A 291 6.15 16.97 32.49
C GLU A 291 6.06 17.88 33.72
N THR A 292 5.42 17.40 34.78
CA THR A 292 5.66 17.93 36.12
C THR A 292 7.03 17.43 36.54
N SER A 293 7.99 18.34 36.58
CA SER A 293 9.38 18.16 37.00
C SER A 293 9.61 17.03 38.03
N SER A 294 9.98 15.84 37.56
CA SER A 294 10.64 14.83 38.38
C SER A 294 11.74 14.14 37.55
N LYS A 295 12.98 14.29 38.02
CA LYS A 295 14.24 13.96 37.34
C LYS A 295 14.56 12.46 37.35
N THR A 296 13.67 11.62 36.86
CA THR A 296 13.96 10.21 36.62
C THR A 296 13.27 9.80 35.33
N ILE A 297 13.95 10.08 34.22
CA ILE A 297 13.46 9.92 32.84
C ILE A 297 13.85 8.54 32.28
N GLU A 298 14.75 7.79 32.92
CA GLU A 298 15.35 6.59 32.30
C GLU A 298 14.46 5.33 32.28
N ASP A 299 13.35 5.27 33.03
CA ASP A 299 12.50 4.06 33.12
C ASP A 299 11.03 4.27 32.69
N LYS A 300 10.67 5.41 32.11
CA LYS A 300 9.29 5.61 31.63
C LYS A 300 9.13 5.09 30.21
N SER A 301 8.22 4.13 30.05
CA SER A 301 7.85 3.60 28.74
C SER A 301 7.37 4.75 27.85
N TYR A 302 8.07 4.96 26.74
CA TYR A 302 7.78 6.02 25.77
C TYR A 302 6.30 6.01 25.29
N PHE A 303 5.65 4.84 25.30
CA PHE A 303 4.23 4.69 24.99
C PHE A 303 3.29 5.23 26.09
N GLU A 304 3.74 5.39 27.34
CA GLU A 304 2.93 5.92 28.46
C GLU A 304 2.84 7.45 28.46
N ASP A 305 3.84 8.12 27.90
CA ASP A 305 3.87 9.59 27.78
C ASP A 305 3.11 10.09 26.55
N TYR A 306 2.95 9.23 25.54
CA TYR A 306 2.23 9.53 24.32
C TYR A 306 0.98 8.67 24.18
N ARG A 307 -0.15 9.20 24.64
CA ARG A 307 -1.45 8.60 24.31
C ARG A 307 -1.70 8.88 22.83
N LYS A 308 -1.77 7.84 21.97
CA LYS A 308 -2.47 7.95 20.68
C LYS A 308 -3.90 8.36 21.02
N SER A 309 -4.17 9.66 20.97
CA SER A 309 -5.54 10.13 20.89
C SER A 309 -6.02 9.70 19.52
N SER A 310 -6.86 8.67 19.45
CA SER A 310 -7.91 8.71 18.44
C SER A 310 -8.55 10.10 18.55
N ASP A 311 -8.89 10.73 17.42
CA ASP A 311 -9.50 12.06 17.41
C ASP A 311 -10.78 12.11 18.28
N ILE A 312 -11.34 10.94 18.59
CA ILE A 312 -12.48 10.72 19.47
C ILE A 312 -12.11 9.80 20.64
N SER A 313 -12.72 10.00 21.80
CA SER A 313 -12.49 9.13 22.96
C SER A 313 -13.10 7.72 22.77
N ILE A 314 -12.60 6.72 23.52
CA ILE A 314 -13.20 5.35 23.51
C ILE A 314 -14.68 5.40 23.90
N GLY A 315 -15.05 6.28 24.85
CA GLY A 315 -16.44 6.51 25.21
C GLY A 315 -17.27 7.01 24.02
N THR A 316 -16.73 7.95 23.25
CA THR A 316 -17.36 8.45 22.02
C THR A 316 -17.51 7.35 20.97
N VAL A 317 -16.53 6.45 20.80
CA VAL A 317 -16.67 5.30 19.88
C VAL A 317 -17.81 4.39 20.32
N ALA A 318 -17.89 4.08 21.62
CA ALA A 318 -18.97 3.26 22.17
C ALA A 318 -20.35 3.92 22.01
N GLU A 319 -20.44 5.24 22.21
CA GLU A 319 -21.65 6.03 21.96
C GLU A 319 -22.07 5.98 20.49
N LEU A 320 -21.12 6.14 19.56
CA LEU A 320 -21.38 6.05 18.11
C LEU A 320 -21.88 4.66 17.71
N GLN A 321 -21.26 3.59 18.24
CA GLN A 321 -21.70 2.21 17.98
C GLN A 321 -23.11 1.96 18.52
N TYR A 322 -23.41 2.44 19.73
CA TYR A 322 -24.73 2.32 20.34
C TYR A 322 -25.80 3.08 19.54
N ALA A 323 -25.51 4.33 19.15
CA ALA A 323 -26.40 5.14 18.33
C ALA A 323 -26.68 4.46 16.98
N CYS A 324 -25.63 4.00 16.29
CA CYS A 324 -25.77 3.33 15.00
C CYS A 324 -26.48 1.97 15.07
N GLY A 325 -26.61 1.37 16.26
CA GLY A 325 -27.38 0.14 16.45
C GLY A 325 -28.90 0.34 16.51
N GLN A 326 -29.39 1.58 16.56
CA GLN A 326 -30.81 1.88 16.73
C GLN A 326 -31.49 2.19 15.39
N LEU A 327 -31.74 1.14 14.61
CA LEU A 327 -32.31 1.24 13.24
C LEU A 327 -33.56 2.12 13.19
N ASP A 328 -34.52 1.93 14.10
CA ASP A 328 -35.77 2.71 14.13
C ASP A 328 -35.52 4.21 14.26
N ARG A 329 -34.53 4.60 15.09
CA ARG A 329 -34.18 6.00 15.27
C ARG A 329 -33.50 6.57 14.04
N ILE A 330 -32.64 5.78 13.40
CA ILE A 330 -31.97 6.18 12.15
C ILE A 330 -33.04 6.45 11.08
N ILE A 331 -33.92 5.49 10.83
CA ILE A 331 -34.99 5.56 9.82
C ILE A 331 -35.91 6.75 10.07
N ALA A 332 -36.34 6.95 11.33
CA ALA A 332 -37.18 8.07 11.71
C ALA A 332 -36.47 9.43 11.49
N THR A 333 -35.18 9.53 11.84
CA THR A 333 -34.43 10.80 11.76
C THR A 333 -34.12 11.19 10.32
N ILE A 334 -33.75 10.24 9.46
CA ILE A 334 -33.51 10.51 8.04
C ILE A 334 -34.82 10.70 7.25
N GLY A 335 -35.97 10.36 7.84
CA GLY A 335 -37.28 10.46 7.20
C GLY A 335 -37.56 9.39 6.16
N ALA A 336 -36.92 8.21 6.28
CA ALA A 336 -37.00 7.14 5.28
C ALA A 336 -38.05 6.07 5.60
N GLY A 337 -38.97 6.31 6.56
CA GLY A 337 -39.96 5.33 6.99
C GLY A 337 -40.85 4.79 5.87
N SER A 338 -41.17 5.60 4.85
CA SER A 338 -41.94 5.16 3.68
C SER A 338 -41.16 4.30 2.69
N TYR A 339 -39.83 4.30 2.78
CA TYR A 339 -38.94 3.57 1.87
C TYR A 339 -38.29 2.36 2.54
N PHE A 340 -38.50 2.15 3.84
CA PHE A 340 -37.93 1.03 4.57
C PHE A 340 -38.92 -0.13 4.68
N ASP A 341 -38.47 -1.33 4.34
CA ASP A 341 -39.19 -2.58 4.55
C ASP A 341 -38.31 -3.52 5.40
N LEU A 342 -38.82 -3.89 6.58
CA LEU A 342 -38.12 -4.75 7.52
C LEU A 342 -37.86 -6.15 6.94
N ASN A 343 -38.82 -6.70 6.18
CA ASN A 343 -38.66 -8.03 5.61
C ASN A 343 -37.56 -8.04 4.55
N ALA A 344 -37.54 -7.02 3.68
CA ALA A 344 -36.49 -6.84 2.68
C ALA A 344 -35.12 -6.61 3.32
N TYR A 345 -35.06 -5.93 4.47
CA TYR A 345 -33.84 -5.76 5.25
C TYR A 345 -33.33 -7.09 5.83
N GLU A 346 -34.19 -7.87 6.48
CA GLU A 346 -33.81 -9.17 7.05
C GLU A 346 -33.36 -10.17 5.98
N GLU A 347 -34.05 -10.19 4.84
CA GLU A 347 -33.63 -10.98 3.67
C GLU A 347 -32.25 -10.53 3.18
N GLN A 348 -32.07 -9.23 2.95
CA GLN A 348 -30.80 -8.68 2.46
C GLN A 348 -29.65 -8.88 3.44
N MET A 349 -29.91 -8.85 4.75
CA MET A 349 -28.90 -9.13 5.77
C MET A 349 -28.34 -10.55 5.66
N THR A 350 -29.14 -11.51 5.16
CA THR A 350 -28.68 -12.88 4.96
C THR A 350 -27.58 -12.95 3.90
N TYR A 351 -27.71 -12.21 2.80
CA TYR A 351 -26.69 -12.10 1.76
C TYR A 351 -25.50 -11.23 2.19
N SER A 352 -25.78 -10.11 2.86
CA SER A 352 -24.76 -9.11 3.23
C SER A 352 -23.80 -9.59 4.32
N ARG A 353 -24.12 -10.70 5.01
CA ARG A 353 -23.18 -11.35 5.96
C ARG A 353 -21.88 -11.76 5.29
N GLU A 354 -21.91 -12.20 4.03
CA GLU A 354 -20.70 -12.57 3.28
C GLU A 354 -19.76 -11.36 3.06
N LEU A 355 -20.30 -10.14 3.06
CA LEU A 355 -19.52 -8.89 3.00
C LEU A 355 -18.61 -8.71 4.23
N ILE A 356 -18.81 -9.47 5.32
CA ILE A 356 -17.90 -9.48 6.47
C ILE A 356 -16.49 -9.98 6.10
N HIS A 357 -16.39 -10.80 5.05
CA HIS A 357 -15.11 -11.32 4.57
C HIS A 357 -14.51 -10.42 3.48
N ALA A 358 -15.32 -9.62 2.80
CA ALA A 358 -14.87 -8.69 1.77
C ALA A 358 -14.46 -7.30 2.31
N PRO A 359 -13.57 -6.56 1.63
CA PRO A 359 -13.28 -5.17 1.99
C PRO A 359 -14.46 -4.25 1.61
N VAL A 360 -14.87 -3.39 2.55
CA VAL A 360 -15.75 -2.25 2.26
C VAL A 360 -14.88 -1.11 1.73
N PHE A 361 -15.27 -0.39 0.69
CA PHE A 361 -14.46 0.70 0.12
C PHE A 361 -14.83 2.07 0.72
N LYS A 362 -13.93 3.06 0.62
CA LYS A 362 -14.20 4.43 1.09
C LYS A 362 -15.41 5.04 0.36
N THR A 363 -15.55 4.74 -0.92
CA THR A 363 -16.69 5.13 -1.75
C THR A 363 -18.02 4.72 -1.12
N GLN A 364 -18.15 3.47 -0.68
CA GLN A 364 -19.37 2.99 -0.02
C GLN A 364 -19.64 3.75 1.29
N ILE A 365 -18.60 4.07 2.06
CA ILE A 365 -18.73 4.86 3.29
C ILE A 365 -19.16 6.31 2.99
N HIS A 366 -18.63 6.93 1.94
CA HIS A 366 -19.07 8.28 1.54
C HIS A 366 -20.53 8.29 1.08
N LEU A 367 -20.92 7.30 0.28
CA LEU A 367 -22.31 7.15 -0.18
C LEU A 367 -23.26 6.91 1.00
N LEU A 368 -22.86 6.06 1.95
CA LEU A 368 -23.56 5.86 3.22
C LEU A 368 -23.65 7.17 4.01
N GLY A 369 -22.55 7.92 4.09
CA GLY A 369 -22.47 9.22 4.76
C GLY A 369 -23.43 10.26 4.19
N TRP A 370 -23.67 10.27 2.87
CA TRP A 370 -24.66 11.16 2.28
C TRP A 370 -26.07 10.87 2.81
N LEU A 371 -26.48 9.59 2.85
CA LEU A 371 -27.80 9.19 3.39
C LEU A 371 -27.91 9.49 4.89
N LEU A 372 -26.87 9.17 5.66
CA LEU A 372 -26.89 9.27 7.12
C LEU A 372 -26.50 10.65 7.66
N SER A 373 -26.21 11.62 6.80
CA SER A 373 -25.72 12.96 7.17
C SER A 373 -26.61 13.74 8.15
N LYS A 374 -27.91 13.44 8.19
CA LYS A 374 -28.88 14.02 9.15
C LYS A 374 -28.85 13.37 10.53
N TYR A 375 -28.34 12.14 10.63
CA TYR A 375 -28.31 11.35 11.87
C TYR A 375 -26.93 11.38 12.55
N ILE A 376 -25.87 11.23 11.75
CA ILE A 376 -24.49 11.13 12.24
C ILE A 376 -23.54 11.88 11.32
N ASP A 377 -22.47 12.44 11.88
CA ASP A 377 -21.38 13.02 11.08
C ASP A 377 -20.80 11.93 10.15
N PRO A 378 -20.75 12.12 8.82
CA PRO A 378 -20.19 11.14 7.90
C PRO A 378 -18.76 10.69 8.25
N ARG A 379 -17.95 11.53 8.91
CA ARG A 379 -16.59 11.18 9.37
C ARG A 379 -16.61 10.16 10.50
N ALA A 380 -17.67 10.14 11.30
CA ALA A 380 -17.83 9.20 12.40
C ALA A 380 -17.97 7.75 11.91
N LEU A 381 -18.44 7.55 10.66
CA LEU A 381 -18.60 6.23 10.05
C LEU A 381 -17.28 5.45 9.91
N PHE A 382 -16.13 6.15 9.91
CA PHE A 382 -14.81 5.51 9.87
C PHE A 382 -14.38 4.88 11.21
N TYR A 383 -15.09 5.17 12.30
CA TYR A 383 -14.80 4.64 13.63
C TYR A 383 -15.80 3.56 14.07
N ILE A 384 -16.77 3.24 13.21
CA ILE A 384 -17.77 2.19 13.46
C ILE A 384 -17.15 0.82 13.16
N ASP A 385 -17.51 -0.18 13.96
CA ASP A 385 -17.10 -1.56 13.73
C ASP A 385 -17.65 -2.11 12.42
N LYS A 386 -16.95 -3.08 11.83
CA LYS A 386 -17.29 -3.60 10.50
C LYS A 386 -18.70 -4.21 10.45
N ASN A 387 -19.11 -4.91 11.51
CA ASN A 387 -20.43 -5.55 11.55
C ASN A 387 -21.54 -4.51 11.50
N ARG A 388 -21.44 -3.49 12.36
CA ARG A 388 -22.39 -2.38 12.34
C ARG A 388 -22.36 -1.60 11.03
N LEU A 389 -21.19 -1.40 10.45
CA LEU A 389 -21.07 -0.76 9.14
C LEU A 389 -21.83 -1.55 8.06
N ILE A 390 -21.75 -2.88 8.05
CA ILE A 390 -22.47 -3.75 7.11
C ILE A 390 -23.99 -3.66 7.31
N GLU A 391 -24.45 -3.61 8.56
CA GLU A 391 -25.88 -3.39 8.87
C GLU A 391 -26.35 -2.04 8.30
N LEU A 392 -25.57 -0.97 8.48
CA LEU A 392 -25.88 0.35 7.93
C LEU A 392 -25.85 0.37 6.39
N LEU A 393 -24.91 -0.33 5.76
CA LEU A 393 -24.86 -0.49 4.29
C LEU A 393 -26.09 -1.25 3.78
N THR A 394 -26.52 -2.28 4.51
CA THR A 394 -27.72 -3.07 4.18
C THR A 394 -28.99 -2.26 4.35
N LEU A 395 -29.11 -1.51 5.44
CA LEU A 395 -30.18 -0.54 5.66
C LEU A 395 -30.26 0.45 4.50
N SER A 396 -29.11 1.00 4.13
CA SER A 396 -29.01 1.98 3.05
C SER A 396 -29.35 1.37 1.69
N HIS A 397 -28.94 0.12 1.43
CA HIS A 397 -29.34 -0.62 0.23
C HIS A 397 -30.87 -0.67 0.10
N VAL A 398 -31.58 -1.10 1.15
CA VAL A 398 -33.04 -1.23 1.12
C VAL A 398 -33.72 0.11 0.87
N ILE A 399 -33.31 1.15 1.60
CA ILE A 399 -33.88 2.50 1.47
C ILE A 399 -33.63 3.05 0.06
N THR A 400 -32.39 3.03 -0.40
CA THR A 400 -32.01 3.60 -1.70
C THR A 400 -32.59 2.82 -2.88
N TRP A 401 -32.79 1.50 -2.73
CA TRP A 401 -33.50 0.69 -3.71
C TRP A 401 -34.94 1.19 -3.89
N ASN A 402 -35.66 1.38 -2.79
CA ASN A 402 -37.05 1.82 -2.79
C ASN A 402 -37.22 3.31 -3.16
N MET A 403 -36.19 4.13 -2.99
CA MET A 403 -36.13 5.49 -3.52
C MET A 403 -35.90 5.55 -5.04
N GLY A 404 -35.56 4.42 -5.69
CA GLY A 404 -35.28 4.32 -7.11
C GLY A 404 -33.80 4.45 -7.50
N HIS A 405 -32.90 4.67 -6.53
CA HIS A 405 -31.44 4.75 -6.72
C HIS A 405 -30.81 3.36 -6.78
N LYS A 406 -31.29 2.52 -7.71
CA LYS A 406 -30.94 1.09 -7.80
C LYS A 406 -29.44 0.82 -7.97
N PHE A 407 -28.75 1.65 -8.76
CA PHE A 407 -27.30 1.51 -8.95
C PHE A 407 -26.54 1.71 -7.62
N VAL A 408 -26.81 2.83 -6.94
CA VAL A 408 -26.16 3.16 -5.64
C VAL A 408 -26.49 2.09 -4.60
N SER A 409 -27.74 1.64 -4.59
CA SER A 409 -28.21 0.56 -3.72
C SER A 409 -27.39 -0.72 -3.89
N LEU A 410 -27.17 -1.19 -5.13
CA LEU A 410 -26.33 -2.38 -5.37
C LEU A 410 -24.87 -2.13 -5.03
N LEU A 411 -24.35 -0.94 -5.36
CA LEU A 411 -22.95 -0.58 -5.07
C LEU A 411 -22.65 -0.60 -3.57
N LEU A 412 -23.58 -0.17 -2.71
CA LEU A 412 -23.41 -0.16 -1.25
C LEU A 412 -23.13 -1.54 -0.64
N ILE A 413 -23.61 -2.61 -1.29
CA ILE A 413 -23.48 -4.01 -0.84
C ILE A 413 -22.61 -4.84 -1.79
N SER A 414 -21.75 -4.20 -2.59
CA SER A 414 -20.85 -4.88 -3.52
C SER A 414 -19.44 -5.07 -2.95
N SER A 415 -18.71 -6.08 -3.40
CA SER A 415 -17.23 -6.14 -3.33
C SER A 415 -16.62 -5.90 -4.69
N VAL A 416 -15.31 -5.75 -4.71
CA VAL A 416 -14.52 -5.68 -5.95
C VAL A 416 -14.11 -7.11 -6.32
N SER A 417 -14.31 -7.47 -7.59
CA SER A 417 -13.82 -8.74 -8.14
C SER A 417 -12.30 -8.77 -8.14
N GLU A 418 -11.70 -9.89 -7.73
CA GLU A 418 -10.25 -10.13 -7.83
C GLU A 418 -9.83 -10.54 -9.24
N GLU A 419 -10.79 -10.95 -10.09
CA GLU A 419 -10.52 -11.27 -11.49
C GLU A 419 -10.19 -9.99 -12.29
N GLU A 420 -9.17 -10.07 -13.15
CA GLU A 420 -8.60 -8.91 -13.84
C GLU A 420 -9.67 -8.08 -14.55
N SER A 421 -9.76 -6.82 -14.12
CA SER A 421 -10.73 -5.82 -14.56
C SER A 421 -10.49 -5.41 -16.01
N ASN A 422 -10.90 -6.25 -16.96
CA ASN A 422 -11.03 -5.84 -18.35
C ASN A 422 -12.35 -5.10 -18.50
N LEU A 423 -12.36 -3.76 -18.37
CA LEU A 423 -13.32 -2.88 -19.07
C LEU A 423 -13.02 -1.39 -18.82
N PHE A 424 -12.37 -0.74 -19.79
CA PHE A 424 -12.50 0.70 -20.00
C PHE A 424 -13.83 0.99 -20.70
N MET A 425 -14.94 0.97 -19.96
CA MET A 425 -16.15 1.62 -20.43
C MET A 425 -16.00 3.14 -20.24
N SER A 426 -16.05 3.89 -21.34
CA SER A 426 -16.03 5.35 -21.30
C SER A 426 -17.34 5.87 -20.67
N THR A 427 -17.38 6.01 -19.35
CA THR A 427 -18.47 6.70 -18.66
C THR A 427 -18.25 8.21 -18.76
N ARG A 428 -19.35 8.97 -18.94
CA ARG A 428 -19.26 10.43 -18.91
C ARG A 428 -19.07 10.88 -17.46
N LYS A 429 -17.93 11.50 -17.17
CA LYS A 429 -17.59 12.06 -15.85
C LYS A 429 -18.27 13.43 -15.59
N THR A 430 -18.75 14.09 -16.64
CA THR A 430 -19.33 15.43 -16.53
C THR A 430 -20.77 15.38 -16.02
N ILE A 431 -21.06 16.16 -14.97
CA ILE A 431 -22.41 16.37 -14.45
C ILE A 431 -23.18 17.30 -15.41
N SER A 432 -24.43 16.94 -15.73
CA SER A 432 -25.32 17.76 -16.54
C SER A 432 -25.61 19.11 -15.86
N LYS A 433 -25.68 20.18 -16.68
CA LYS A 433 -25.89 21.56 -16.20
C LYS A 433 -27.12 21.68 -15.30
N ALA A 434 -28.23 21.03 -15.66
CA ALA A 434 -29.46 21.08 -14.88
C ALA A 434 -29.33 20.50 -13.46
N ILE A 435 -28.50 19.46 -13.29
CA ILE A 435 -28.23 18.85 -11.97
C ILE A 435 -27.20 19.69 -11.22
N LYS A 436 -26.19 20.22 -11.92
CA LYS A 436 -25.21 21.14 -11.35
C LYS A 436 -25.89 22.37 -10.74
N ASP A 437 -26.83 22.98 -11.44
CA ASP A 437 -27.59 24.13 -10.94
C ASP A 437 -28.35 23.79 -9.63
N LYS A 438 -28.94 22.60 -9.54
CA LYS A 438 -29.60 22.11 -8.31
C LYS A 438 -28.61 21.87 -7.17
N LEU A 439 -27.45 21.28 -7.46
CA LEU A 439 -26.39 21.08 -6.48
C LEU A 439 -25.89 22.42 -5.93
N CYS A 440 -25.74 23.42 -6.80
CA CYS A 440 -25.31 24.75 -6.39
C CYS A 440 -26.30 25.42 -5.42
N VAL A 441 -27.60 25.20 -5.62
CA VAL A 441 -28.63 25.71 -4.69
C VAL A 441 -28.55 25.00 -3.33
N LYS A 442 -28.40 23.67 -3.31
CA LYS A 442 -28.36 22.88 -2.07
C LYS A 442 -27.08 23.11 -1.26
N TYR A 443 -25.93 23.23 -1.95
CA TYR A 443 -24.60 23.34 -1.35
C TYR A 443 -24.00 24.74 -1.48
N LYS A 444 -24.85 25.78 -1.43
CA LYS A 444 -24.51 27.20 -1.70
C LYS A 444 -23.27 27.72 -0.95
N PHE A 445 -22.95 27.16 0.21
CA PHE A 445 -21.82 27.58 1.06
C PHE A 445 -20.47 26.96 0.68
N LEU A 446 -20.43 26.07 -0.32
CA LEU A 446 -19.22 25.34 -0.70
C LEU A 446 -18.66 25.74 -2.07
N ILE A 447 -19.28 26.68 -2.79
CA ILE A 447 -18.85 27.05 -4.15
C ILE A 447 -17.79 28.15 -4.05
N ASP A 448 -16.60 27.90 -4.60
CA ASP A 448 -15.59 28.94 -4.80
C ASP A 448 -16.12 29.97 -5.80
N GLU A 449 -16.08 31.26 -5.42
CA GLU A 449 -16.51 32.38 -6.27
C GLU A 449 -15.67 32.52 -7.56
N GLN A 450 -14.59 31.76 -7.71
CA GLN A 450 -13.57 31.90 -8.74
C GLN A 450 -13.78 31.05 -10.01
N GLY A 451 -14.92 30.34 -10.14
CA GLY A 451 -15.24 29.59 -11.35
C GLY A 451 -14.56 28.23 -11.48
N ASP A 452 -13.89 27.77 -10.42
CA ASP A 452 -13.33 26.42 -10.32
C ASP A 452 -14.41 25.36 -10.04
N ILE A 453 -14.09 24.10 -10.36
CA ILE A 453 -14.93 22.92 -10.06
C ILE A 453 -15.27 22.92 -8.57
N GLY A 454 -16.56 22.99 -8.24
CA GLY A 454 -17.00 23.04 -6.85
C GLY A 454 -16.54 21.79 -6.08
N PRO A 455 -16.26 21.88 -4.76
CA PRO A 455 -15.85 20.75 -3.94
C PRO A 455 -16.76 19.52 -4.05
N ILE A 456 -18.07 19.72 -4.20
CA ILE A 456 -19.04 18.64 -4.38
C ILE A 456 -18.89 17.94 -5.74
N GLU A 457 -18.65 18.70 -6.81
CA GLU A 457 -18.43 18.18 -8.16
C GLU A 457 -17.14 17.37 -8.19
N LYS A 458 -16.06 17.91 -7.62
CA LYS A 458 -14.79 17.20 -7.46
C LYS A 458 -14.93 15.92 -6.62
N THR A 459 -15.77 15.94 -5.59
CA THR A 459 -16.04 14.75 -4.76
C THR A 459 -16.79 13.68 -5.57
N ILE A 460 -17.80 14.08 -6.35
CA ILE A 460 -18.55 13.17 -7.24
C ILE A 460 -17.62 12.60 -8.31
N GLU A 461 -16.79 13.42 -8.95
CA GLU A 461 -15.80 12.98 -9.94
C GLU A 461 -14.80 11.98 -9.35
N THR A 462 -14.28 12.25 -8.16
CA THR A 462 -13.37 11.33 -7.45
C THR A 462 -14.06 9.99 -7.16
N ILE A 463 -15.31 10.03 -6.72
CA ILE A 463 -16.11 8.82 -6.50
C ILE A 463 -16.37 8.07 -7.81
N CYS A 464 -16.66 8.77 -8.91
CA CYS A 464 -16.81 8.14 -10.24
C CYS A 464 -15.54 7.43 -10.67
N ASP A 465 -14.37 8.03 -10.45
CA ASP A 465 -13.08 7.46 -10.80
C ASP A 465 -12.81 6.19 -9.99
N ASP A 466 -13.07 6.24 -8.67
CA ASP A 466 -12.95 5.06 -7.81
C ASP A 466 -13.89 3.93 -8.27
N ILE A 467 -15.15 4.24 -8.58
CA ILE A 467 -16.14 3.25 -9.03
C ILE A 467 -15.74 2.62 -10.37
N THR A 468 -15.33 3.44 -11.35
CA THR A 468 -15.04 2.99 -12.72
C THR A 468 -13.70 2.25 -12.84
N SER A 469 -12.83 2.40 -11.84
CA SER A 469 -11.55 1.68 -11.79
C SER A 469 -11.67 0.20 -11.39
N GLN A 470 -12.86 -0.25 -11.01
CA GLN A 470 -13.08 -1.55 -10.39
C GLN A 470 -14.31 -2.25 -10.97
N GLU A 471 -14.28 -3.57 -11.02
CA GLU A 471 -15.46 -4.40 -11.29
C GLU A 471 -16.15 -4.76 -9.98
N TRP A 472 -17.44 -4.49 -9.88
CA TRP A 472 -18.20 -4.64 -8.64
C TRP A 472 -19.16 -5.82 -8.71
N VAL A 473 -19.14 -6.66 -7.68
CA VAL A 473 -19.98 -7.85 -7.52
C VAL A 473 -20.92 -7.64 -6.33
N PRO A 474 -22.24 -7.45 -6.57
CA PRO A 474 -23.22 -7.25 -5.51
C PRO A 474 -23.49 -8.53 -4.69
N TYR A 475 -23.54 -8.42 -3.35
CA TYR A 475 -24.02 -9.49 -2.47
C TYR A 475 -25.53 -9.37 -2.26
N THR A 476 -26.32 -9.73 -3.26
CA THR A 476 -27.79 -9.72 -3.15
C THR A 476 -28.41 -10.86 -3.94
N ASN A 477 -29.73 -10.97 -3.90
CA ASN A 477 -30.47 -11.87 -4.77
C ASN A 477 -30.20 -11.50 -6.25
N ILE A 478 -29.77 -12.48 -7.03
CA ILE A 478 -29.42 -12.33 -8.43
C ILE A 478 -30.55 -11.74 -9.28
N GLU A 479 -31.81 -11.93 -8.87
CA GLU A 479 -32.97 -11.34 -9.52
C GLU A 479 -32.95 -9.81 -9.48
N LYS A 480 -32.52 -9.19 -8.36
CA LYS A 480 -32.36 -7.73 -8.26
C LYS A 480 -31.25 -7.24 -9.19
N VAL A 481 -30.15 -7.99 -9.30
CA VAL A 481 -29.06 -7.67 -10.23
C VAL A 481 -29.57 -7.72 -11.67
N TYR A 482 -30.36 -8.75 -12.02
CA TYR A 482 -30.97 -8.85 -13.34
C TYR A 482 -32.00 -7.76 -13.63
N GLU A 483 -32.81 -7.38 -12.64
CA GLU A 483 -33.78 -6.29 -12.75
C GLU A 483 -33.09 -4.98 -13.12
N TYR A 484 -31.93 -4.70 -12.52
CA TYR A 484 -31.14 -3.51 -12.83
C TYR A 484 -30.38 -3.62 -14.15
N ASN A 485 -29.63 -4.71 -14.35
CA ASN A 485 -28.76 -4.88 -15.51
C ASN A 485 -29.51 -5.06 -16.83
N LYS A 486 -30.75 -5.56 -16.79
CA LYS A 486 -31.56 -5.96 -17.96
C LYS A 486 -30.90 -7.01 -18.85
N THR A 487 -29.85 -7.68 -18.36
CA THR A 487 -29.09 -8.73 -19.07
C THR A 487 -28.83 -9.90 -18.15
N ARG A 488 -29.02 -11.14 -18.64
CA ARG A 488 -28.87 -12.38 -17.85
C ARG A 488 -27.43 -12.87 -17.64
N LYS A 489 -26.41 -12.18 -18.15
CA LYS A 489 -25.12 -12.85 -18.39
C LYS A 489 -24.06 -12.78 -17.29
N LEU A 490 -24.13 -11.89 -16.29
CA LEU A 490 -23.10 -11.81 -15.25
C LEU A 490 -23.67 -11.28 -13.91
N ASN A 491 -23.15 -11.79 -12.77
CA ASN A 491 -23.42 -11.27 -11.42
C ASN A 491 -22.57 -10.02 -11.12
N THR A 492 -22.38 -9.16 -12.12
CA THR A 492 -21.52 -7.98 -12.06
C THR A 492 -22.38 -6.73 -12.24
N LEU A 493 -22.00 -5.63 -11.60
CA LEU A 493 -22.77 -4.40 -11.62
C LEU A 493 -22.53 -3.63 -12.92
N ASN A 494 -23.55 -3.48 -13.77
CA ASN A 494 -23.42 -2.69 -14.99
C ASN A 494 -23.34 -1.18 -14.67
N MET A 495 -22.27 -0.53 -15.13
CA MET A 495 -22.07 0.89 -14.93
C MET A 495 -23.05 1.73 -15.77
N PRO A 496 -23.77 2.69 -15.16
CA PRO A 496 -24.64 3.60 -15.92
C PRO A 496 -23.80 4.54 -16.79
N THR A 497 -24.28 4.85 -18.00
CA THR A 497 -23.59 5.75 -18.94
C THR A 497 -23.37 7.16 -18.36
N HIS A 498 -24.29 7.60 -17.50
CA HIS A 498 -24.32 8.90 -16.84
C HIS A 498 -24.09 8.76 -15.33
N LEU A 499 -23.02 8.07 -14.93
CA LEU A 499 -22.71 7.79 -13.52
C LEU A 499 -22.66 9.05 -12.65
N ALA A 500 -22.01 10.12 -13.13
CA ALA A 500 -21.92 11.36 -12.37
C ALA A 500 -23.30 11.99 -12.09
N ASP A 501 -24.22 11.94 -13.06
CA ASP A 501 -25.59 12.42 -12.90
C ASP A 501 -26.38 11.56 -11.89
N GLU A 502 -26.21 10.24 -11.92
CA GLU A 502 -26.86 9.32 -10.95
C GLU A 502 -26.39 9.59 -9.52
N LEU A 503 -25.07 9.71 -9.30
CA LEU A 503 -24.53 10.05 -7.98
C LEU A 503 -24.95 11.45 -7.51
N ALA A 504 -25.00 12.40 -8.42
CA ALA A 504 -25.45 13.75 -8.12
C ALA A 504 -26.93 13.78 -7.71
N LYS A 505 -27.82 13.06 -8.41
CA LYS A 505 -29.23 12.91 -8.01
C LYS A 505 -29.35 12.27 -6.63
N TYR A 506 -28.61 11.19 -6.39
CA TYR A 506 -28.57 10.54 -5.08
C TYR A 506 -28.16 11.52 -3.97
N SER A 507 -27.10 12.31 -4.18
CA SER A 507 -26.68 13.34 -3.21
C SER A 507 -27.72 14.45 -2.99
N LEU A 508 -28.56 14.75 -4.00
CA LEU A 508 -29.62 15.74 -3.90
C LEU A 508 -30.82 15.21 -3.10
N ASP A 509 -31.12 13.92 -3.21
CA ASP A 509 -32.29 13.31 -2.56
C ASP A 509 -32.03 12.94 -1.09
N CYS A 510 -30.77 12.69 -0.71
CA CYS A 510 -30.34 12.50 0.68
C CYS A 510 -30.25 13.84 1.43
#